data_AF-A0A440B541-F1
#
_entry.id   AF-A0A440B541-F1
#
_cell.length_a   1.000
_cell.length_b   1.000
_cell.length_c   1.000
_cell.angle_alpha   90.00
_cell.angle_beta   90.00
_cell.angle_gamma   90.00
#
_symmetry.space_group_name_H-M   'P 1'
#
loop_
_entity.id
_entity.type
_entity.pdbx_description
1 polymer ?
#
loop_
_entity_poly.entity_id
_entity_poly.type
_entity_poly.pdbx_seq_one_letter_code
_entity_poly.pdbx_strand_id
1 'polypeptide(L)'
;MPQGLIVRDEAGNITLDLSTRCGRILEILDLNINSNGSTTPAGSDQGTLFALRINNASAADPWADMGKTQPKLTTTATTVSWDWGSSSVSSRQATTLIIGVY
;
A
#
# COMPACT_ATOMS: atom_id res chain seq x y z
N MET A 1 13.28 -10.67 -18.85
CA MET A 1 12.88 -11.05 -17.49
C MET A 1 13.54 -10.05 -16.54
N PRO A 2 12.78 -9.25 -15.77
CA PRO A 2 13.40 -8.36 -14.79
C PRO A 2 14.15 -9.24 -13.77
N GLN A 3 15.47 -9.09 -13.71
CA GLN A 3 16.30 -9.80 -12.75
C GLN A 3 16.10 -9.12 -11.40
N GLY A 4 15.47 -9.79 -10.44
CA GLY A 4 15.33 -9.23 -9.10
C GLY A 4 16.69 -9.11 -8.38
N LEU A 5 16.69 -8.37 -7.28
CA LEU A 5 17.89 -8.12 -6.47
C LEU A 5 18.12 -9.28 -5.50
N ILE A 6 19.31 -9.88 -5.52
CA ILE A 6 19.77 -10.81 -4.49
C ILE A 6 20.96 -10.17 -3.80
N VAL A 7 20.83 -9.87 -2.50
CA VAL A 7 21.93 -9.41 -1.65
C VAL A 7 22.41 -10.59 -0.82
N ARG A 8 23.72 -10.76 -0.74
CA ARG A 8 24.37 -11.77 0.09
C ARG A 8 25.29 -11.11 1.11
N ASP A 9 25.46 -11.75 2.25
CA ASP A 9 26.52 -11.40 3.19
C ASP A 9 27.90 -11.92 2.69
N GLU A 10 28.95 -11.56 3.43
CA GLU A 10 30.33 -11.97 3.13
C GLU A 10 30.55 -13.49 3.25
N ALA A 11 29.68 -14.19 3.99
CA ALA A 11 29.67 -15.64 4.11
C ALA A 11 28.85 -16.34 3.00
N GLY A 12 28.22 -15.57 2.09
CA GLY A 12 27.45 -16.08 0.96
C GLY A 12 25.99 -16.39 1.26
N ASN A 13 25.49 -16.11 2.47
CA ASN A 13 24.08 -16.27 2.83
C ASN A 13 23.24 -15.18 2.18
N ILE A 14 22.02 -15.53 1.77
CA ILE A 14 21.07 -14.58 1.21
C ILE A 14 20.49 -13.73 2.34
N THR A 15 20.70 -12.42 2.28
CA THR A 15 20.18 -11.45 3.26
C THR A 15 18.95 -10.70 2.73
N LEU A 16 18.81 -10.60 1.40
CA LEU A 16 17.64 -10.05 0.74
C LEU A 16 17.47 -10.76 -0.61
N ASP A 17 16.28 -11.30 -0.86
CA ASP A 17 15.93 -11.92 -2.13
C ASP A 17 14.63 -11.33 -2.68
N LEU A 18 14.78 -10.51 -3.71
CA LEU A 18 13.69 -9.92 -4.49
C LEU A 18 13.56 -10.58 -5.87
N SER A 19 14.23 -11.71 -6.12
CA SER A 19 14.19 -12.45 -7.39
C SER A 19 12.79 -12.97 -7.75
N THR A 20 11.94 -13.18 -6.75
CA THR A 20 10.56 -13.65 -6.92
C THR A 20 9.50 -12.61 -6.57
N ARG A 21 9.88 -11.46 -5.99
CA ARG A 21 8.93 -10.52 -5.35
C ARG A 21 9.36 -9.05 -5.40
N CYS A 22 10.14 -8.62 -6.39
CA CYS A 22 10.38 -7.19 -6.58
C CYS A 22 9.09 -6.53 -7.11
N GLY A 23 8.19 -6.18 -6.20
CA GLY A 23 6.94 -5.53 -6.56
C GLY A 23 7.21 -4.21 -7.30
N ARG A 24 6.55 -4.00 -8.43
CA ARG A 24 6.58 -2.72 -9.14
C ARG A 24 5.46 -1.83 -8.61
N ILE A 25 5.81 -0.66 -8.12
CA ILE A 25 4.83 0.37 -7.75
C ILE A 25 4.17 0.89 -9.04
N LEU A 26 2.85 0.86 -9.08
CA LEU A 26 2.04 1.35 -10.19
C LEU A 26 1.49 2.76 -9.90
N GLU A 27 1.06 2.99 -8.67
CA GLU A 27 0.37 4.22 -8.29
C GLU A 27 0.57 4.54 -6.81
N ILE A 28 0.56 5.83 -6.47
CA ILE A 28 0.52 6.34 -5.10
C ILE A 28 -0.67 7.29 -5.03
N LEU A 29 -1.59 7.04 -4.10
CA LEU A 29 -2.82 7.80 -3.92
C LEU A 29 -2.91 8.37 -2.51
N ASP A 30 -3.17 9.66 -2.39
CA ASP A 30 -3.54 10.26 -1.11
C ASP A 30 -5.05 10.17 -0.89
N LEU A 31 -5.44 9.31 0.04
CA LEU A 31 -6.82 9.12 0.39
C LEU A 31 -7.27 10.21 1.35
N ASN A 32 -8.13 11.10 0.86
CA ASN A 32 -8.84 12.03 1.72
C ASN A 32 -9.83 11.26 2.63
N ILE A 33 -10.10 11.80 3.81
CA ILE A 33 -10.98 11.16 4.80
C ILE A 33 -12.47 11.12 4.37
N ASN A 34 -12.83 11.80 3.27
CA ASN A 34 -14.22 12.12 2.97
C ASN A 34 -14.92 11.08 2.09
N SER A 35 -14.21 10.21 1.39
CA SER A 35 -14.85 9.34 0.39
C SER A 35 -14.18 7.99 0.19
N ASN A 36 -14.96 6.92 0.38
CA ASN A 36 -14.70 5.59 -0.18
C ASN A 36 -14.46 5.66 -1.68
N GLY A 37 -13.76 4.67 -2.23
CA GLY A 37 -13.48 4.66 -3.66
C GLY A 37 -12.72 3.45 -4.13
N SER A 38 -12.32 3.51 -5.40
CA SER A 38 -11.53 2.49 -6.05
C SER A 38 -10.67 3.10 -7.16
N THR A 39 -9.61 2.38 -7.51
CA THR A 39 -8.79 2.65 -8.69
C THR A 39 -8.50 1.34 -9.43
N THR A 40 -8.24 1.46 -10.73
CA THR A 40 -7.73 0.39 -11.58
C THR A 40 -6.40 0.85 -12.19
N PRO A 41 -5.29 0.68 -11.47
CA PRO A 41 -4.00 1.21 -11.90
C PRO A 41 -3.58 0.60 -13.24
N ALA A 42 -3.05 1.42 -14.15
CA ALA A 42 -2.49 0.93 -15.40
C ALA A 42 -1.35 -0.06 -15.11
N GLY A 43 -1.38 -1.22 -15.77
CA GLY A 43 -0.41 -2.29 -15.55
C GLY A 43 -0.75 -3.24 -14.40
N SER A 44 -1.97 -3.19 -13.86
CA SER A 44 -2.48 -4.17 -12.87
C SER A 44 -2.55 -5.59 -13.40
N ASP A 45 -2.63 -5.76 -14.73
CA ASP A 45 -2.64 -7.04 -15.44
C ASP A 45 -1.24 -7.71 -15.51
N GLN A 46 -0.18 -7.03 -15.05
CA GLN A 46 1.20 -7.48 -15.19
C GLN A 46 1.72 -8.28 -13.99
N GLY A 47 0.86 -8.62 -13.03
CA GLY A 47 1.22 -9.42 -11.86
C GLY A 47 0.08 -9.53 -10.86
N THR A 48 0.40 -9.94 -9.63
CA THR A 48 -0.57 -9.97 -8.53
C THR A 48 -0.63 -8.61 -7.87
N LEU A 49 -1.80 -7.97 -7.94
CA LEU A 49 -2.01 -6.65 -7.37
C LEU A 49 -1.90 -6.69 -5.84
N PHE A 50 -1.17 -5.72 -5.28
CA PHE A 50 -1.08 -5.49 -3.85
C PHE A 50 -1.27 -4.01 -3.54
N ALA A 51 -1.69 -3.72 -2.31
CA ALA A 51 -1.85 -2.35 -1.84
C ALA A 51 -1.43 -2.22 -0.37
N LEU A 52 -0.66 -1.18 -0.07
CA LEU A 52 -0.11 -0.88 1.25
C LEU A 52 -0.61 0.48 1.72
N ARG A 53 -1.00 0.56 2.99
CA ARG A 53 -1.43 1.80 3.63
C ARG A 53 -0.26 2.40 4.39
N ILE A 54 -0.02 3.68 4.19
CA ILE A 54 0.88 4.50 4.98
C ILE A 54 0.04 5.52 5.72
N ASN A 55 0.20 5.55 7.03
CA ASN A 55 -0.45 6.55 7.85
C ASN A 55 0.23 7.89 7.64
N ASN A 56 -0.54 8.91 7.27
CA ASN A 56 -0.05 10.27 7.26
C ASN A 56 -0.19 10.85 8.67
N ALA A 57 0.55 10.25 9.61
CA ALA A 57 0.65 10.77 10.95
C ALA A 57 1.54 12.01 10.96
N SER A 58 1.12 13.03 11.72
CA SER A 58 1.96 14.19 11.94
C SER A 58 3.23 13.77 12.67
N ALA A 59 4.40 14.14 12.13
CA ALA A 59 5.68 13.92 12.81
C ALA A 59 5.75 14.62 14.18
N ALA A 60 4.92 15.63 14.41
CA ALA A 60 4.86 16.36 15.67
C ALA A 60 4.08 15.63 16.78
N ASP A 61 3.18 14.72 16.43
CA ASP A 61 2.44 13.89 17.39
C ASP A 61 2.10 12.53 16.76
N PRO A 62 2.95 11.49 16.99
CA PRO A 62 2.72 10.16 16.45
C PRO A 62 1.50 9.46 17.07
N TRP A 63 0.92 10.01 18.14
CA TRP A 63 -0.25 9.46 18.81
C TRP A 63 -1.56 10.19 18.47
N ALA A 64 -1.50 11.32 17.74
CA ALA A 64 -2.68 12.09 17.31
C ALA A 64 -3.71 11.26 16.51
N ASP A 65 -3.27 10.12 16.00
CA ASP A 65 -4.06 9.21 15.18
C ASP A 65 -4.38 7.88 15.88
N MET A 66 -4.01 7.73 17.15
CA MET A 66 -4.46 6.60 17.97
C MET A 66 -5.99 6.60 18.08
N GLY A 67 -6.61 5.51 17.64
CA GLY A 67 -8.07 5.33 17.66
C GLY A 67 -8.80 5.85 16.41
N LYS A 68 -8.09 6.42 15.42
CA LYS A 68 -8.70 6.72 14.12
C LYS A 68 -8.83 5.47 13.26
N THR A 69 -9.91 5.40 12.50
CA THR A 69 -10.19 4.31 11.57
C THR A 69 -9.36 4.48 10.29
N GLN A 70 -8.57 3.46 9.98
CA GLN A 70 -7.94 3.30 8.67
C GLN A 70 -8.93 2.67 7.67
N PRO A 71 -8.84 3.01 6.37
CA PRO A 71 -9.70 2.37 5.38
C PRO A 71 -9.36 0.89 5.27
N LYS A 72 -10.37 0.03 5.21
CA LYS A 72 -10.22 -1.36 4.78
C LYS A 72 -9.91 -1.38 3.29
N LEU A 73 -8.87 -2.12 2.91
CA LEU A 73 -8.53 -2.34 1.50
C LEU A 73 -9.07 -3.67 1.01
N THR A 74 -9.53 -3.68 -0.23
CA THR A 74 -9.88 -4.89 -0.97
C THR A 74 -9.19 -4.84 -2.32
N THR A 75 -8.46 -5.91 -2.66
CA THR A 75 -7.77 -6.05 -3.95
C THR A 75 -8.39 -7.18 -4.74
N THR A 76 -8.76 -6.91 -5.99
CA THR A 76 -9.07 -7.93 -7.00
C THR A 76 -7.90 -8.03 -7.98
N ALA A 77 -8.05 -8.80 -9.07
CA ALA A 77 -7.01 -8.92 -10.08
C ALA A 77 -6.62 -7.57 -10.72
N THR A 78 -7.53 -6.61 -10.80
CA THR A 78 -7.30 -5.34 -11.51
C THR A 78 -7.70 -4.09 -10.73
N THR A 79 -8.32 -4.24 -9.56
CA THR A 79 -8.89 -3.12 -8.82
C THR A 79 -8.40 -3.12 -7.38
N VAL A 80 -8.06 -1.93 -6.87
CA VAL A 80 -7.92 -1.67 -5.44
C VAL A 80 -9.07 -0.78 -5.01
N SER A 81 -9.80 -1.21 -3.99
CA SER A 81 -10.90 -0.46 -3.39
C SER A 81 -10.62 -0.20 -1.92
N TRP A 82 -11.12 0.93 -1.41
CA TRP A 82 -10.96 1.33 -0.03
C TRP A 82 -12.29 1.79 0.59
N ASP A 83 -12.51 1.40 1.84
CA ASP A 83 -13.75 1.65 2.58
C ASP A 83 -13.47 1.97 4.06
N TRP A 84 -13.96 3.10 4.56
CA TRP A 84 -13.89 3.44 6.01
C TRP A 84 -15.08 2.88 6.82
N GLY A 85 -15.98 2.15 6.17
CA GLY A 85 -17.20 1.62 6.76
C GLY A 85 -18.13 2.73 7.28
N SER A 86 -18.76 2.49 8.41
CA SER A 86 -19.66 3.45 9.07
C SER A 86 -18.94 4.53 9.90
N SER A 87 -17.61 4.61 9.84
CA SER A 87 -16.83 5.60 10.61
C SER A 87 -17.16 7.02 10.17
N SER A 88 -17.40 7.93 11.13
CA SER A 88 -17.59 9.34 10.84
C SER A 88 -16.31 9.98 10.30
N VAL A 89 -16.44 11.04 9.50
CA VAL A 89 -15.28 11.73 8.90
C VAL A 89 -14.24 12.15 9.94
N SER A 90 -14.69 12.64 11.09
CA SER A 90 -13.83 13.08 12.20
C SER A 90 -13.01 11.96 12.85
N SER A 91 -13.41 10.70 12.69
CA SER A 91 -12.68 9.55 13.22
C SER A 91 -11.84 8.82 12.18
N ARG A 92 -11.73 9.33 10.94
CA ARG A 92 -10.97 8.69 9.87
C ARG A 92 -9.54 9.21 9.80
N GLN A 93 -8.63 8.33 9.42
CA GLN A 93 -7.23 8.66 9.19
C GLN A 93 -6.94 8.97 7.73
N ALA A 94 -6.31 10.13 7.46
CA ALA A 94 -5.73 10.43 6.16
C ALA A 94 -4.59 9.43 5.88
N THR A 95 -4.65 8.79 4.72
CA THR A 95 -3.82 7.61 4.42
C THR A 95 -3.26 7.74 3.02
N THR A 96 -1.96 7.54 2.84
CA THR A 96 -1.38 7.33 1.51
C THR A 96 -1.44 5.85 1.18
N LEU A 97 -1.90 5.52 -0.02
CA LEU A 97 -2.01 4.17 -0.54
C LEU A 97 -0.91 3.96 -1.59
N ILE A 98 -0.03 3.01 -1.37
CA ILE A 98 0.93 2.55 -2.38
C ILE A 98 0.35 1.30 -3.02
N ILE A 99 0.17 1.33 -4.34
CA ILE A 99 -0.37 0.22 -5.12
C ILE A 99 0.70 -0.30 -6.06
N GLY A 100 0.84 -1.63 -6.13
CA GLY A 100 1.81 -2.27 -7.01
C GLY A 100 1.39 -3.66 -7.46
N VAL A 101 2.23 -4.28 -8.27
CA VAL A 101 2.11 -5.69 -8.69
C VAL A 101 3.38 -6.44 -8.33
N TYR A 102 3.25 -7.71 -7.91
CA TYR A 102 4.39 -8.63 -7.71
C TYR A 102 4.20 -9.95 -8.46
#